data_AF-A0A2U9BNV6-F1
#
_entry.id   AF-A0A2U9BNV6-F1
#
_cell.length_a   1.000
_cell.length_b   1.000
_cell.length_c   1.000
_cell.angle_alpha   90.00
_cell.angle_beta   90.00
_cell.angle_gamma   90.00
#
_symmetry.space_group_name_H-M   'P 1'
#
loop_
_entity.id
_entity.type
_entity.pdbx_description
1 polymer ?
#
loop_
_entity_poly.entity_id
_entity_poly.type
_entity_poly.pdbx_seq_one_letter_code
_entity_poly.pdbx_strand_id
1 'polypeptide(L)'
;MLLLRTFAPWVLLAFLGHRVSLSSGARNKTRGAHGAVMAASSGRAQRSGNKGAASGRGKFSLTDDKMRCTWGASDSGDAVRLSVKCENPEARAKGGTTDMRCEYDAKPQGCRGYRSDRKGFWKQVARALKRLQGKVCQDERALVKASMCKRAPRDAHFKLDVSSATAEEYCNSSWASVCSFLFSMMQSDDC
;
A
#
# COMPACT_ATOMS: atom_id res chain seq x y z
N MET A 1 -18.80 -14.57 57.12
CA MET A 1 -17.59 -14.08 56.41
C MET A 1 -17.57 -14.71 55.03
N LEU A 2 -17.75 -13.87 54.01
CA LEU A 2 -17.39 -14.02 52.59
C LEU A 2 -17.72 -15.38 51.95
N LEU A 3 -18.68 -15.46 51.03
CA LEU A 3 -18.34 -15.44 49.60
C LEU A 3 -19.57 -15.03 48.73
N LEU A 4 -20.35 -14.05 49.18
CA LEU A 4 -21.26 -13.29 48.31
C LEU A 4 -20.44 -12.23 47.54
N ARG A 5 -19.52 -12.63 46.64
CA ARG A 5 -18.61 -11.64 46.02
C ARG A 5 -17.82 -12.06 44.78
N THR A 6 -18.44 -12.74 43.80
CA THR A 6 -17.75 -13.03 42.52
C THR A 6 -18.56 -12.69 41.25
N PHE A 7 -19.67 -11.96 41.38
CA PHE A 7 -20.42 -11.43 40.21
C PHE A 7 -20.23 -9.91 39.98
N ALA A 8 -19.13 -9.34 40.51
CA ALA A 8 -18.85 -7.91 40.47
C ALA A 8 -17.89 -7.38 39.36
N PRO A 9 -17.24 -8.16 38.47
CA PRO A 9 -16.42 -7.53 37.41
C PRO A 9 -17.18 -7.29 36.09
N TRP A 10 -18.36 -7.88 35.88
CA TRP A 10 -19.05 -7.81 34.58
C TRP A 10 -20.01 -6.61 34.42
N VAL A 11 -20.17 -5.75 35.42
CA VAL A 11 -21.12 -4.61 35.38
C VAL A 11 -20.42 -3.25 35.18
N LEU A 12 -19.09 -3.18 35.10
CA LEU A 12 -18.36 -1.90 35.10
C LEU A 12 -17.67 -1.48 33.78
N LEU A 13 -18.08 -2.00 32.61
CA LEU A 13 -17.57 -1.52 31.31
C LEU A 13 -18.66 -1.19 30.28
N ALA A 14 -19.81 -0.70 30.78
CA ALA A 14 -20.93 -0.20 29.96
C ALA A 14 -21.18 1.32 30.09
N PHE A 15 -20.17 2.13 30.46
CA PHE A 15 -20.38 3.56 30.77
C PHE A 15 -19.40 4.56 30.12
N LEU A 16 -18.99 4.37 28.86
CA LEU A 16 -18.37 5.45 28.08
C LEU A 16 -18.96 5.59 26.67
N GLY A 17 -20.29 5.52 26.58
CA GLY A 17 -21.07 6.03 25.46
C GLY A 17 -21.84 7.28 25.87
N HIS A 18 -21.82 8.30 25.00
CA HIS A 18 -22.50 9.62 25.08
C HIS A 18 -21.64 10.81 25.54
N ARG A 19 -20.92 11.39 24.57
CA ARG A 19 -20.77 12.85 24.48
C ARG A 19 -21.35 13.31 23.15
N VAL A 20 -22.68 13.40 23.12
CA VAL A 20 -23.41 14.14 22.09
C VAL A 20 -23.17 15.62 22.35
N SER A 21 -22.59 16.28 21.37
CA SER A 21 -22.28 17.71 21.37
C SER A 21 -23.58 18.51 21.26
N LEU A 22 -24.02 19.13 22.36
CA LEU A 22 -24.97 20.24 22.36
C LEU A 22 -24.17 21.53 22.22
N SER A 23 -24.08 22.08 20.99
CA SER A 23 -23.76 23.50 20.81
C SER A 23 -24.94 24.19 20.14
N SER A 24 -25.65 24.99 20.93
CA SER A 24 -26.68 25.91 20.48
C SER A 24 -26.07 26.96 19.55
N GLY A 25 -26.37 26.85 18.26
CA GLY A 25 -26.13 27.92 17.29
C GLY A 25 -27.39 28.77 17.17
N ALA A 26 -27.39 29.94 17.81
CA ALA A 26 -28.42 30.96 17.67
C ALA A 26 -28.57 31.37 16.20
N ARG A 27 -29.73 31.10 15.61
CA ARG A 27 -30.13 31.62 14.30
C ARG A 27 -30.57 33.07 14.47
N ASN A 28 -29.69 34.02 14.17
CA ASN A 28 -30.11 35.40 13.91
C ASN A 28 -30.48 35.53 12.43
N LYS A 29 -31.70 35.99 12.14
CA LYS A 29 -32.27 36.16 10.81
C LYS A 29 -32.44 37.65 10.54
N THR A 30 -31.45 38.26 9.91
CA THR A 30 -31.59 39.57 9.27
C THR A 30 -31.61 39.38 7.75
N ARG A 31 -32.74 39.76 7.16
CA ARG A 31 -32.90 39.96 5.72
C ARG A 31 -32.15 41.22 5.31
N GLY A 32 -31.42 41.16 4.20
CA GLY A 32 -30.84 42.31 3.53
C GLY A 32 -30.27 41.89 2.18
N ALA A 33 -30.78 42.47 1.11
CA ALA A 33 -30.49 42.16 -0.28
C ALA A 33 -29.12 42.72 -0.74
N HIS A 34 -28.77 42.33 -1.97
CA HIS A 34 -27.71 42.82 -2.86
C HIS A 34 -26.41 42.01 -2.87
N GLY A 35 -26.06 41.59 -4.09
CA GLY A 35 -25.10 40.56 -4.38
C GLY A 35 -23.64 40.98 -4.30
N ALA A 36 -22.79 39.97 -4.24
CA ALA A 36 -21.43 40.00 -4.75
C ALA A 36 -20.95 38.56 -4.95
N VAL A 37 -20.50 38.30 -6.17
CA VAL A 37 -19.75 37.11 -6.57
C VAL A 37 -18.49 37.03 -5.70
N MET A 38 -18.25 35.91 -5.00
CA MET A 38 -16.90 35.38 -4.74
C MET A 38 -17.01 33.97 -4.17
N ALA A 39 -16.48 32.99 -4.91
CA ALA A 39 -16.38 31.61 -4.53
C ALA A 39 -15.35 31.43 -3.41
N ALA A 40 -15.81 31.09 -2.21
CA ALA A 40 -14.94 30.60 -1.14
C ALA A 40 -14.49 29.17 -1.49
N SER A 41 -13.27 29.02 -1.99
CA SER A 41 -12.64 27.72 -2.14
C SER A 41 -12.32 27.14 -0.76
N SER A 42 -12.91 25.99 -0.45
CA SER A 42 -12.67 25.25 0.77
C SER A 42 -11.19 24.85 0.86
N GLY A 43 -10.51 25.32 1.90
CA GLY A 43 -9.20 24.82 2.30
C GLY A 43 -9.30 23.36 2.77
N ARG A 44 -9.23 22.42 1.83
CA ARG A 44 -9.03 21.00 2.13
C ARG A 44 -7.53 20.76 2.16
N ALA A 45 -6.97 20.68 3.36
CA ALA A 45 -5.59 20.30 3.61
C ALA A 45 -5.24 19.05 2.78
N GLN A 46 -4.52 19.27 1.68
CA GLN A 46 -4.21 18.26 0.70
C GLN A 46 -3.08 17.41 1.28
N ARG A 47 -3.44 16.24 1.85
CA ARG A 47 -2.48 15.22 2.31
C ARG A 47 -1.42 15.02 1.23
N SER A 48 -0.23 15.55 1.51
CA SER A 48 0.94 15.62 0.61
C SER A 48 1.36 14.26 0.03
N GLY A 49 0.98 13.16 0.69
CA GLY A 49 1.32 11.79 0.27
C GLY A 49 0.75 11.31 -1.06
N ASN A 50 -0.24 11.99 -1.66
CA ASN A 50 -0.93 11.48 -2.86
C ASN A 50 -0.40 12.04 -4.19
N LYS A 51 0.54 13.01 -4.17
CA LYS A 51 1.12 13.58 -5.39
C LYS A 51 2.03 12.58 -6.11
N GLY A 52 2.87 11.84 -5.38
CA GLY A 52 3.73 10.81 -5.97
C GLY A 52 2.94 9.71 -6.68
N ALA A 53 1.82 9.28 -6.08
CA ALA A 53 1.00 8.20 -6.63
C ALA A 53 0.35 8.57 -7.97
N ALA A 54 0.22 9.85 -8.31
CA ALA A 54 -0.21 10.27 -9.63
C ALA A 54 0.85 10.03 -10.72
N SER A 55 2.12 9.95 -10.32
CA SER A 55 3.30 9.85 -11.19
C SER A 55 3.91 8.44 -11.17
N GLY A 56 3.16 7.42 -10.73
CA GLY A 56 3.62 6.03 -10.73
C GLY A 56 4.65 5.69 -9.64
N ARG A 57 4.75 6.46 -8.56
CA ARG A 57 5.56 6.09 -7.38
C ARG A 57 4.83 6.38 -6.08
N GLY A 58 5.21 5.79 -4.96
CA GLY A 58 4.56 6.13 -3.70
C GLY A 58 5.12 5.42 -2.49
N LYS A 59 4.41 5.58 -1.38
CA LYS A 59 4.72 4.92 -0.10
C LYS A 59 3.46 4.50 0.62
N PHE A 60 3.56 3.44 1.40
CA PHE A 60 2.51 2.92 2.28
C PHE A 60 3.14 2.21 3.47
N SER A 61 2.31 1.77 4.41
CA SER A 61 2.75 1.01 5.59
C SER A 61 1.99 -0.31 5.65
N LEU A 62 2.70 -1.37 6.03
CA LEU A 62 2.11 -2.65 6.43
C LEU A 62 1.81 -2.56 7.92
N THR A 63 0.54 -2.77 8.30
CA THR A 63 0.11 -2.60 9.69
C THR A 63 0.55 -3.78 10.55
N ASP A 64 0.48 -4.99 10.01
CA ASP A 64 0.79 -6.22 10.74
C ASP A 64 2.30 -6.32 11.02
N ASP A 65 3.13 -5.97 10.02
CA ASP A 65 4.60 -6.09 10.12
C ASP A 65 5.29 -4.79 10.55
N LYS A 66 4.53 -3.70 10.74
CA LYS A 66 5.01 -2.33 10.97
C LYS A 66 6.05 -1.82 9.94
N MET A 67 6.06 -2.42 8.75
CA MET A 67 7.00 -2.08 7.69
C MET A 67 6.62 -0.76 7.01
N ARG A 68 7.63 0.01 6.60
CA ARG A 68 7.48 1.18 5.74
C ARG A 68 7.86 0.80 4.31
N CYS A 69 6.89 0.83 3.42
CA CYS A 69 7.07 0.46 2.02
C CYS A 69 7.12 1.67 1.10
N THR A 70 7.96 1.57 0.08
CA THR A 70 8.05 2.46 -1.08
C THR A 70 7.85 1.64 -2.34
N TRP A 71 7.28 2.25 -3.37
CA TRP A 71 7.10 1.59 -4.66
C TRP A 71 7.34 2.56 -5.80
N GLY A 72 7.74 2.03 -6.94
CA GLY A 72 7.87 2.81 -8.17
C GLY A 72 7.69 1.98 -9.43
N ALA A 73 7.09 2.60 -10.42
CA ALA A 73 6.88 2.03 -11.74
C ALA A 73 7.96 2.49 -12.73
N SER A 74 8.38 1.58 -13.58
CA SER A 74 9.25 1.80 -14.74
C SER A 74 8.68 1.05 -15.95
N ASP A 75 8.88 1.61 -17.14
CA ASP A 75 8.56 0.91 -18.38
C ASP A 75 9.67 -0.11 -18.68
N SER A 76 9.30 -1.32 -19.13
CA SER A 76 10.23 -2.41 -19.47
C SER A 76 9.73 -3.10 -20.74
N GLY A 77 10.11 -2.56 -21.89
CA GLY A 77 9.62 -3.01 -23.19
C GLY A 77 8.11 -2.78 -23.36
N ASP A 78 7.36 -3.85 -23.63
CA ASP A 78 5.89 -3.83 -23.73
C ASP A 78 5.19 -3.99 -22.37
N ALA A 79 5.96 -4.29 -21.32
CA ALA A 79 5.51 -4.41 -19.95
C ALA A 79 5.84 -3.16 -19.12
N VAL A 80 5.21 -3.08 -17.96
CA VAL A 80 5.47 -2.09 -16.92
C VAL A 80 5.83 -2.86 -15.67
N ARG A 81 6.99 -2.51 -15.10
CA ARG A 81 7.54 -3.11 -13.89
C ARG A 81 7.27 -2.20 -12.70
N LEU A 82 6.88 -2.81 -11.59
CA LEU A 82 6.58 -2.16 -10.33
C LEU A 82 7.49 -2.74 -9.25
N SER A 83 8.52 -1.99 -8.86
CA SER A 83 9.42 -2.38 -7.78
C SER A 83 8.85 -1.91 -6.44
N VAL A 84 8.82 -2.80 -5.44
CA VAL A 84 8.38 -2.52 -4.07
C VAL A 84 9.54 -2.80 -3.12
N LYS A 85 9.84 -1.87 -2.23
CA LYS A 85 10.82 -2.02 -1.15
C LYS A 85 10.15 -1.70 0.18
N CYS A 86 10.17 -2.63 1.11
CA CYS A 86 9.65 -2.46 2.46
C CYS A 86 10.77 -2.56 3.47
N GLU A 87 10.74 -1.72 4.51
CA GLU A 87 11.79 -1.66 5.51
C GLU A 87 11.18 -1.63 6.92
N ASN A 88 11.78 -2.39 7.84
CA ASN A 88 11.44 -2.40 9.25
C ASN A 88 12.38 -1.48 10.04
N PRO A 89 11.96 -0.27 10.42
CA PRO A 89 12.79 0.57 11.27
C PRO A 89 13.00 -0.03 12.68
N GLU A 90 12.05 -0.85 13.17
CA GLU A 90 12.14 -1.45 14.51
C GLU A 90 13.11 -2.64 14.54
N ALA A 91 13.10 -3.50 13.51
CA ALA A 91 14.02 -4.64 13.43
C ALA A 91 15.49 -4.19 13.30
N ARG A 92 15.75 -3.01 12.72
CA ARG A 92 17.10 -2.42 12.68
C ARG A 92 17.69 -2.13 14.06
N ALA A 93 16.83 -1.91 15.06
CA ALA A 93 17.26 -1.63 16.43
C ALA A 93 17.25 -2.88 17.34
N LYS A 94 16.42 -3.89 17.01
CA LYS A 94 16.16 -5.04 17.90
C LYS A 94 16.58 -6.40 17.33
N GLY A 95 17.06 -6.44 16.09
CA GLY A 95 17.28 -7.68 15.33
C GLY A 95 15.99 -8.18 14.66
N GLY A 96 16.13 -8.97 13.58
CA GLY A 96 15.04 -9.51 12.76
C GLY A 96 15.15 -9.09 11.28
N THR A 97 14.18 -9.49 10.45
CA THR A 97 14.13 -9.11 9.02
C THR A 97 13.96 -7.60 8.87
N THR A 98 14.99 -6.93 8.38
CA THR A 98 15.05 -5.46 8.32
C THR A 98 14.45 -4.88 7.06
N ASP A 99 14.35 -5.66 5.99
CA ASP A 99 13.91 -5.20 4.68
C ASP A 99 13.49 -6.36 3.80
N MET A 100 12.60 -6.06 2.85
CA MET A 100 12.21 -6.96 1.78
C MET A 100 12.05 -6.17 0.49
N ARG A 101 12.35 -6.81 -0.64
CA ARG A 101 12.19 -6.23 -1.97
C ARG A 101 11.61 -7.23 -2.94
N CYS A 102 10.70 -6.77 -3.79
CA CYS A 102 10.16 -7.57 -4.87
C CYS A 102 9.74 -6.71 -6.06
N GLU A 103 9.53 -7.37 -7.20
CA GLU A 103 9.08 -6.77 -8.46
C GLU A 103 7.74 -7.38 -8.89
N TYR A 104 6.92 -6.56 -9.53
CA TYR A 104 5.68 -6.99 -10.17
C TYR A 104 5.67 -6.54 -11.62
N ASP A 105 5.20 -7.40 -12.52
CA ASP A 105 5.12 -7.09 -13.95
C ASP A 105 3.66 -7.10 -14.44
N ALA A 106 3.34 -6.20 -15.37
CA ALA A 106 2.03 -6.10 -16.04
C ALA A 106 2.17 -5.55 -17.46
N LYS A 107 1.17 -5.83 -18.32
CA LYS A 107 0.96 -5.20 -19.63
C LYS A 107 -0.28 -4.31 -19.59
N PRO A 108 -0.23 -3.14 -18.90
CA PRO A 108 -1.42 -2.31 -18.69
C PRO A 108 -1.97 -1.68 -19.98
N GLN A 109 -1.24 -1.78 -21.09
CA GLN A 109 -1.71 -1.39 -22.42
C GLN A 109 -2.97 -2.16 -22.86
N GLY A 110 -3.18 -3.39 -22.38
CA GLY A 110 -4.41 -4.16 -22.61
C GLY A 110 -5.64 -3.58 -21.91
N CYS A 111 -5.47 -2.61 -21.01
CA CYS A 111 -6.54 -1.90 -20.32
C CYS A 111 -6.74 -0.49 -20.92
N ARG A 112 -7.90 -0.23 -21.52
CA ARG A 112 -8.25 1.11 -22.05
C ARG A 112 -8.16 2.21 -20.98
N GLY A 113 -8.55 1.90 -19.75
CA GLY A 113 -8.50 2.83 -18.62
C GLY A 113 -7.09 3.34 -18.30
N TYR A 114 -6.05 2.53 -18.55
CA TYR A 114 -4.65 2.97 -18.37
C TYR A 114 -4.30 4.14 -19.28
N ARG A 115 -4.71 4.07 -20.56
CA ARG A 115 -4.45 5.12 -21.56
C ARG A 115 -5.29 6.38 -21.31
N SER A 116 -6.55 6.20 -20.90
CA SER A 116 -7.49 7.31 -20.69
C SER A 116 -7.21 8.11 -19.41
N ASP A 117 -6.78 7.47 -18.32
CA ASP A 117 -6.50 8.14 -17.04
C ASP A 117 -5.30 7.52 -16.32
N ARG A 118 -4.08 7.79 -16.82
CA ARG A 118 -2.82 7.31 -16.20
C ARG A 118 -2.71 7.71 -14.73
N LYS A 119 -3.14 8.93 -14.39
CA LYS A 119 -3.06 9.46 -13.02
C LYS A 119 -4.01 8.73 -12.08
N GLY A 120 -5.23 8.47 -12.50
CA GLY A 120 -6.19 7.66 -11.75
C GLY A 120 -5.75 6.21 -11.64
N PHE A 121 -5.17 5.64 -12.70
CA PHE A 121 -4.63 4.28 -12.70
C PHE A 121 -3.62 4.10 -11.57
N TRP A 122 -2.61 4.97 -11.51
CA TRP A 122 -1.56 4.86 -10.49
C TRP A 122 -2.08 5.09 -9.06
N LYS A 123 -3.06 5.98 -8.87
CA LYS A 123 -3.75 6.11 -7.58
C LYS A 123 -4.50 4.83 -7.19
N GLN A 124 -5.05 4.08 -8.15
CA GLN A 124 -5.75 2.83 -7.88
C GLN A 124 -4.76 1.70 -7.56
N VAL A 125 -3.62 1.63 -8.26
CA VAL A 125 -2.50 0.73 -7.95
C VAL A 125 -1.99 0.97 -6.53
N ALA A 126 -1.73 2.22 -6.16
CA ALA A 126 -1.30 2.60 -4.81
C ALA A 126 -2.26 2.08 -3.72
N ARG A 127 -3.58 2.21 -3.97
CA ARG A 127 -4.61 1.70 -3.05
C ARG A 127 -4.70 0.18 -3.05
N ALA A 128 -4.41 -0.48 -4.16
CA ALA A 128 -4.41 -1.94 -4.25
C ALA A 128 -3.23 -2.53 -3.47
N LEU A 129 -2.02 -1.99 -3.62
CA LEU A 129 -0.85 -2.34 -2.81
C LEU A 129 -1.15 -2.23 -1.31
N LYS A 130 -1.70 -1.09 -0.87
CA LYS A 130 -2.08 -0.92 0.54
C LYS A 130 -3.14 -1.92 1.00
N ARG A 131 -3.99 -2.44 0.11
CA ARG A 131 -5.02 -3.44 0.47
C ARG A 131 -4.47 -4.86 0.56
N LEU A 132 -3.31 -5.14 -0.05
CA LEU A 132 -2.67 -6.45 0.04
C LEU A 132 -2.04 -6.71 1.41
N GLN A 133 -1.60 -5.67 2.13
CA GLN A 133 -1.00 -5.79 3.47
C GLN A 133 0.09 -6.90 3.50
N GLY A 134 0.05 -7.83 4.45
CA GLY A 134 1.03 -8.93 4.58
C GLY A 134 1.14 -9.87 3.38
N LYS A 135 0.35 -9.68 2.31
CA LYS A 135 0.48 -10.41 1.04
C LYS A 135 1.47 -9.76 0.07
N VAL A 136 1.91 -8.52 0.33
CA VAL A 136 2.91 -7.83 -0.50
C VAL A 136 4.22 -8.61 -0.47
N CYS A 137 4.82 -8.86 -1.64
CA CYS A 137 6.02 -9.68 -1.83
C CYS A 137 5.94 -11.14 -1.36
N GLN A 138 4.78 -11.62 -0.90
CA GLN A 138 4.63 -12.95 -0.29
C GLN A 138 3.68 -13.85 -1.09
N ASP A 139 2.51 -13.32 -1.48
CA ASP A 139 1.49 -14.11 -2.18
C ASP A 139 1.65 -13.97 -3.70
N GLU A 140 2.22 -14.99 -4.35
CA GLU A 140 2.43 -15.04 -5.81
C GLU A 140 1.12 -15.00 -6.62
N ARG A 141 -0.01 -15.41 -6.00
CA ARG A 141 -1.32 -15.45 -6.64
C ARG A 141 -2.06 -14.12 -6.48
N ALA A 142 -1.67 -13.31 -5.50
CA ALA A 142 -2.24 -11.98 -5.29
C ALA A 142 -1.87 -11.04 -6.46
N LEU A 143 -2.89 -10.40 -7.03
CA LEU A 143 -2.73 -9.44 -8.11
C LEU A 143 -2.96 -8.02 -7.60
N VAL A 144 -2.07 -7.10 -7.97
CA VAL A 144 -2.28 -5.66 -7.76
C VAL A 144 -3.15 -5.14 -8.91
N LYS A 145 -4.46 -5.04 -8.64
CA LYS A 145 -5.47 -4.65 -9.65
C LYS A 145 -5.87 -3.18 -9.53
N ALA A 146 -5.66 -2.41 -10.59
CA ALA A 146 -6.35 -1.13 -10.78
C ALA A 146 -7.84 -1.37 -11.02
N SER A 147 -8.73 -0.72 -10.27
CA SER A 147 -10.17 -0.93 -10.37
C SER A 147 -10.77 -0.58 -11.73
N MET A 148 -10.15 0.35 -12.47
CA MET A 148 -10.53 0.70 -13.84
C MET A 148 -10.19 -0.39 -14.87
N CYS A 149 -9.34 -1.34 -14.49
CA CYS A 149 -8.90 -2.44 -15.33
C CYS A 149 -9.50 -3.79 -14.91
N LYS A 150 -10.54 -3.81 -14.05
CA LYS A 150 -11.11 -5.07 -13.51
C LYS A 150 -11.46 -6.14 -14.54
N ARG A 151 -11.85 -5.73 -15.75
CA ARG A 151 -12.24 -6.61 -16.87
C ARG A 151 -11.13 -6.76 -17.94
N ALA A 152 -9.95 -6.20 -17.69
CA ALA A 152 -8.81 -6.35 -18.58
C ALA A 152 -8.29 -7.81 -18.53
N PRO A 153 -7.54 -8.26 -19.55
CA PRO A 153 -6.90 -9.57 -19.51
C PRO A 153 -5.95 -9.68 -18.30
N ARG A 154 -5.65 -10.92 -17.90
CA ARG A 154 -4.94 -11.20 -16.63
C ARG A 154 -3.55 -10.56 -16.60
N ASP A 155 -2.86 -10.51 -17.74
CA ASP A 155 -1.54 -9.89 -17.91
C ASP A 155 -1.57 -8.36 -17.76
N ALA A 156 -2.72 -7.70 -17.90
CA ALA A 156 -2.87 -6.28 -17.62
C ALA A 156 -2.87 -5.94 -16.11
N HIS A 157 -2.86 -6.96 -15.25
CA HIS A 157 -2.73 -6.82 -13.80
C HIS A 157 -1.31 -7.15 -13.36
N PHE A 158 -0.79 -6.37 -12.41
CA PHE A 158 0.52 -6.60 -11.82
C PHE A 158 0.54 -7.92 -11.05
N LYS A 159 1.44 -8.81 -11.47
CA LYS A 159 1.72 -10.11 -10.85
C LYS A 159 3.12 -10.08 -10.27
N LEU A 160 3.31 -10.69 -9.10
CA LEU A 160 4.62 -10.84 -8.47
C LEU A 160 5.55 -11.64 -9.40
N ASP A 161 6.74 -11.11 -9.64
CA ASP A 161 7.84 -11.86 -10.22
C ASP A 161 8.49 -12.68 -9.11
N VAL A 162 8.21 -13.98 -9.11
CA VAL A 162 8.65 -14.92 -8.07
C VAL A 162 10.17 -14.91 -7.94
N SER A 163 10.90 -14.78 -9.05
CA SER A 163 12.36 -14.75 -9.04
C SER A 163 12.92 -13.58 -8.22
N SER A 164 12.23 -12.43 -8.24
CA SER A 164 12.61 -11.24 -7.48
C SER A 164 12.31 -11.37 -5.98
N ALA A 165 11.29 -12.13 -5.59
CA ALA A 165 10.91 -12.34 -4.20
C ALA A 165 11.77 -13.44 -3.54
N THR A 166 12.12 -14.49 -4.29
CA THR A 166 12.93 -15.61 -3.78
C THR A 166 14.43 -15.31 -3.76
N ALA A 167 14.90 -14.30 -4.50
CA ALA A 167 16.31 -13.92 -4.50
C ALA A 167 16.82 -13.54 -3.10
N GLU A 168 15.98 -12.92 -2.27
CA GLU A 168 16.33 -12.59 -0.87
C GLU A 168 16.29 -13.81 0.06
N GLU A 169 15.45 -14.82 -0.21
CA GLU A 169 15.42 -16.07 0.57
C GLU A 169 16.54 -17.05 0.19
N TYR A 170 16.88 -17.17 -1.10
CA TYR A 170 17.94 -18.06 -1.58
C TYR A 170 19.34 -17.48 -1.40
N CYS A 171 19.51 -16.17 -1.57
CA CYS A 171 20.79 -15.47 -1.32
C CYS A 171 20.74 -14.70 0.00
N ASN A 172 20.33 -15.35 1.10
CA ASN A 172 20.65 -14.80 2.41
C ASN A 172 22.19 -14.65 2.49
N SER A 173 22.68 -13.56 3.07
CA SER A 173 24.10 -13.16 3.05
C SER A 173 25.08 -14.25 3.51
N SER A 174 24.58 -15.23 4.27
CA SER A 174 25.32 -16.41 4.70
C SER A 174 25.74 -17.37 3.58
N TRP A 175 25.07 -17.35 2.42
CA TRP A 175 25.34 -18.25 1.28
C TRP A 175 25.54 -17.52 -0.05
N ALA A 176 25.53 -16.18 -0.05
CA ALA A 176 25.68 -15.36 -1.25
C ALA A 176 26.92 -15.77 -2.09
N SER A 177 28.04 -16.11 -1.45
CA SER A 177 29.26 -16.60 -2.10
C SER A 177 29.06 -17.92 -2.84
N VAL A 178 28.26 -18.84 -2.29
CA VAL A 178 27.96 -20.16 -2.87
C VAL A 178 26.93 -20.02 -3.98
N CYS A 179 25.91 -19.18 -3.80
CA CYS A 179 24.95 -18.87 -4.86
C CYS A 179 25.62 -18.20 -6.07
N SER A 180 26.52 -17.23 -5.86
CA SER A 180 27.29 -16.63 -6.95
C SER A 180 28.19 -17.65 -7.65
N PHE A 181 28.84 -18.54 -6.90
CA PHE A 181 29.66 -19.60 -7.47
C PHE A 181 28.84 -20.59 -8.30
N LEU A 182 27.70 -21.08 -7.78
CA LEU A 182 26.83 -22.02 -8.49
C LEU A 182 26.14 -21.40 -9.71
N PHE A 183 25.73 -20.14 -9.63
CA PHE A 183 25.15 -19.42 -10.76
C PHE A 183 26.20 -19.18 -11.85
N SER A 184 27.44 -18.87 -11.46
CA SER A 184 28.57 -18.79 -12.39
C SER A 184 28.89 -20.14 -13.02
N MET A 185 28.80 -21.24 -12.26
CA MET A 185 29.05 -22.59 -12.76
C MET A 185 27.94 -23.04 -13.73
N MET A 186 26.67 -22.74 -13.45
CA MET A 186 25.54 -23.05 -14.33
C MET A 186 25.52 -22.19 -15.61
N GLN A 187 26.11 -20.98 -15.58
CA GLN A 187 26.35 -20.16 -16.78
C GLN A 187 27.64 -20.52 -17.52
N SER A 188 28.46 -21.44 -17.00
CA SER A 188 29.71 -21.84 -17.64
C SER A 188 29.57 -23.07 -18.54
N ASP A 189 28.37 -23.66 -18.62
CA ASP A 189 28.06 -24.80 -19.50
C ASP A 189 27.47 -24.37 -20.86
N ASP A 190 27.81 -23.18 -21.36
CA ASP A 190 27.78 -22.91 -22.81
C ASP A 190 29.15 -23.32 -23.39
N CYS A 191 29.32 -24.63 -23.64
CA CYS A 191 30.32 -25.17 -24.57
C CYS A 191 29.70 -25.40 -25.95
#